data_AF-A0A835Y944-F1
#
_entry.id   AF-A0A835Y944-F1
#
_cell.length_a   1.000
_cell.length_b   1.000
_cell.length_c   1.000
_cell.angle_alpha   90.00
_cell.angle_beta   90.00
_cell.angle_gamma   90.00
#
_symmetry.space_group_name_H-M   'P 1'
#
loop_
_entity.id
_entity.type
_entity.pdbx_description
1 polymer ?
#
loop_
_entity_poly.entity_id
_entity_poly.type
_entity_poly.pdbx_seq_one_letter_code
_entity_poly.pdbx_strand_id
1 'polypeptide(L)'
;MLRAGSLAATGLRALHASAPSADLRQFLDWDSRDGDKVQAYGRGWKVEELRNKSWQDLHKLWYVCVKERNLLLTEMAWKRVPKDEAHQRMRGIPVGADSVESDPHRVRYREVQTTLRNVRRVLQERVDSELVPGLRREMQAVIDAR
;
A
#
# COMPACT_ATOMS: atom_id res chain seq x y z
N MET A 1 -34.67 -5.18 46.69
CA MET A 1 -33.39 -5.68 46.13
C MET A 1 -33.62 -6.03 44.67
N LEU A 2 -33.26 -5.15 43.73
CA LEU A 2 -33.36 -5.40 42.29
C LEU A 2 -31.99 -5.10 41.67
N ARG A 3 -31.47 -6.10 40.94
CA ARG A 3 -30.15 -6.14 40.30
C ARG A 3 -30.05 -5.05 39.23
N ALA A 4 -29.02 -4.21 39.31
CA ALA A 4 -28.58 -3.36 38.22
C ALA A 4 -27.94 -4.24 37.12
N GLY A 5 -28.48 -4.15 35.91
CA GLY A 5 -27.95 -4.82 34.72
C GLY A 5 -26.59 -4.23 34.33
N SER A 6 -25.62 -5.10 34.15
CA SER A 6 -24.31 -4.77 33.58
C SER A 6 -24.47 -4.42 32.10
N LEU A 7 -24.19 -3.17 31.74
CA LEU A 7 -24.06 -2.76 30.34
C LEU A 7 -22.76 -3.33 29.80
N ALA A 8 -22.87 -4.24 28.83
CA ALA A 8 -21.73 -4.80 28.12
C ALA A 8 -21.00 -3.68 27.37
N ALA A 9 -19.77 -3.37 27.82
CA ALA A 9 -18.84 -2.53 27.07
C ALA A 9 -18.55 -3.21 25.73
N THR A 10 -19.15 -2.69 24.66
CA THR A 10 -18.90 -3.16 23.30
C THR A 10 -17.48 -2.76 22.94
N GLY A 11 -16.62 -3.76 22.72
CA GLY A 11 -15.18 -3.59 22.55
C GLY A 11 -14.84 -2.61 21.43
N LEU A 12 -14.02 -1.61 21.75
CA LEU A 12 -13.31 -0.80 20.76
C LEU A 12 -12.46 -1.73 19.90
N ARG A 13 -12.81 -1.87 18.62
CA ARG A 13 -11.91 -2.44 17.62
C ARG A 13 -10.72 -1.50 17.48
N ALA A 14 -9.62 -1.83 18.13
CA ALA A 14 -8.36 -1.13 17.96
C ALA A 14 -7.95 -1.18 16.48
N LEU A 15 -7.93 -0.02 15.81
CA LEU A 15 -7.32 0.11 14.51
C LEU A 15 -5.84 -0.23 14.65
N HIS A 16 -5.34 -1.14 13.82
CA HIS A 16 -3.94 -1.57 13.92
C HIS A 16 -3.04 -0.54 13.24
N ALA A 17 -2.58 0.44 14.02
CA ALA A 17 -1.50 1.34 13.65
C ALA A 17 -0.23 0.88 14.36
N SER A 18 0.89 0.74 13.63
CA SER A 18 2.20 0.62 14.27
C SER A 18 2.51 1.93 15.02
N ALA A 19 3.18 1.85 16.16
CA ALA A 19 3.63 3.05 16.87
C ALA A 19 4.40 3.97 15.90
N PRO A 20 4.16 5.30 15.93
CA PRO A 20 4.91 6.22 15.10
C PRO A 20 6.37 6.21 15.57
N SER A 21 7.26 5.51 14.86
CA SER A 21 8.67 5.85 14.96
C SER A 21 8.84 7.12 14.13
N ALA A 22 9.28 8.20 14.78
CA ALA A 22 9.73 9.41 14.07
C ALA A 22 11.09 9.17 13.37
N ASP A 23 11.29 7.95 12.90
CA ASP A 23 12.57 7.46 12.44
C ASP A 23 12.61 7.50 10.92
N LEU A 24 13.49 8.37 10.40
CA LEU A 24 13.69 8.56 8.97
C LEU A 24 14.18 7.28 8.28
N ARG A 25 14.67 6.29 9.04
CA ARG A 25 15.09 4.98 8.52
C ARG A 25 13.99 4.27 7.73
N GLN A 26 12.71 4.54 7.98
CA GLN A 26 11.61 3.90 7.24
C GLN A 26 11.47 4.37 5.78
N PHE A 27 12.14 5.47 5.40
CA PHE A 27 12.06 6.03 4.05
C PHE A 27 13.26 5.63 3.17
N LEU A 28 14.29 4.99 3.75
CA LEU A 28 15.56 4.74 3.08
C LEU A 28 15.88 3.25 3.11
N ASP A 29 16.45 2.73 2.03
CA ASP A 29 16.92 1.34 1.99
C ASP A 29 18.34 1.27 2.58
N TRP A 30 18.42 1.25 3.90
CA TRP A 30 19.69 1.20 4.64
C TRP A 30 20.43 -0.12 4.41
N ASP A 31 19.70 -1.23 4.30
CA ASP A 31 20.27 -2.56 4.13
C ASP A 31 21.01 -2.67 2.77
N SER A 32 20.42 -2.14 1.69
CA SER A 32 21.09 -2.09 0.38
C SER A 32 22.26 -1.09 0.33
N ARG A 33 22.34 -0.12 1.26
CA ARG A 33 23.40 0.90 1.29
C ARG A 33 24.66 0.44 1.98
N ASP A 34 24.54 -0.39 3.01
CA ASP A 34 25.67 -0.92 3.79
C ASP A 34 26.44 -2.04 3.04
N GLY A 35 26.12 -2.25 1.76
CA GLY A 35 26.81 -3.21 0.89
C GLY A 35 26.18 -4.60 0.89
N ASP A 36 25.01 -4.77 1.51
CA ASP A 36 24.27 -6.02 1.41
C ASP A 36 23.63 -6.15 0.01
N LYS A 37 23.52 -7.38 -0.49
CA LYS A 37 23.04 -7.62 -1.87
C LYS A 37 21.62 -7.08 -2.03
N VAL A 38 21.32 -6.45 -3.17
CA VAL A 38 19.94 -6.07 -3.54
C VAL A 38 19.04 -7.27 -3.35
N GLN A 39 18.22 -7.26 -2.29
CA GLN A 39 17.35 -8.38 -1.98
C GLN A 39 16.36 -8.60 -3.11
N ALA A 40 16.20 -9.86 -3.53
CA ALA A 40 15.19 -10.23 -4.50
C ALA A 40 13.80 -9.81 -3.97
N TYR A 41 13.08 -9.01 -4.74
CA TYR A 41 11.71 -8.62 -4.40
C TYR A 41 10.70 -9.55 -5.08
N GLY A 42 9.57 -9.75 -4.42
CA GLY A 42 8.48 -10.56 -4.94
C GLY A 42 7.59 -9.81 -5.93
N ARG A 43 6.68 -10.56 -6.58
CA ARG A 43 5.61 -10.00 -7.39
C ARG A 43 4.52 -9.32 -6.55
N GLY A 44 3.73 -8.45 -7.17
CA GLY A 44 2.53 -7.88 -6.59
C GLY A 44 1.43 -8.91 -6.31
N TRP A 45 0.55 -8.56 -5.37
CA TRP A 45 -0.61 -9.37 -5.01
C TRP A 45 -1.66 -9.38 -6.12
N LYS A 46 -2.19 -10.56 -6.45
CA LYS A 46 -3.29 -10.72 -7.41
C LYS A 46 -4.63 -10.48 -6.74
N VAL A 47 -5.63 -10.06 -7.53
CA VAL A 47 -7.00 -9.83 -7.06
C VAL A 47 -7.59 -11.07 -6.37
N GLU A 48 -7.39 -12.25 -6.96
CA GLU A 48 -7.87 -13.53 -6.42
C GLU A 48 -7.33 -13.83 -5.02
N GLU A 49 -6.08 -13.47 -4.75
CA GLU A 49 -5.43 -13.68 -3.45
C GLU A 49 -5.97 -12.73 -2.38
N LEU A 50 -6.37 -11.53 -2.80
CA LEU A 50 -6.85 -10.46 -1.92
C LEU A 50 -8.34 -10.62 -1.58
N ARG A 51 -9.14 -11.25 -2.44
CA ARG A 51 -10.58 -11.48 -2.20
C ARG A 51 -10.86 -12.20 -0.88
N ASN A 52 -10.01 -13.14 -0.52
CA ASN A 52 -10.14 -13.98 0.69
C ASN A 52 -9.56 -13.33 1.97
N LYS A 53 -9.07 -12.07 1.91
CA LYS A 53 -8.48 -11.39 3.07
C LYS A 53 -9.50 -10.58 3.86
N SER A 54 -9.32 -10.47 5.17
CA SER A 54 -10.20 -9.62 6.00
C SER A 54 -10.03 -8.13 5.65
N TRP A 55 -11.02 -7.30 6.00
CA TRP A 55 -10.90 -5.83 5.87
C TRP A 55 -9.68 -5.28 6.64
N GLN A 56 -9.40 -5.82 7.83
CA GLN A 56 -8.25 -5.41 8.63
C GLN A 56 -6.92 -5.78 7.97
N ASP A 57 -6.81 -6.96 7.36
CA ASP A 57 -5.58 -7.38 6.69
C ASP A 57 -5.33 -6.59 5.41
N LEU A 58 -6.37 -6.26 4.64
CA LEU A 58 -6.26 -5.38 3.47
C LEU A 58 -5.80 -3.98 3.88
N HIS A 59 -6.28 -3.46 5.01
CA HIS A 59 -5.85 -2.17 5.55
C HIS A 59 -4.39 -2.18 6.01
N LYS A 60 -3.97 -3.21 6.73
CA LYS A 60 -2.56 -3.41 7.11
C LYS A 60 -1.66 -3.51 5.88
N LEU A 61 -2.06 -4.31 4.89
CA LEU A 61 -1.33 -4.47 3.64
C LEU A 61 -1.21 -3.14 2.90
N TRP A 62 -2.30 -2.37 2.82
CA TRP A 62 -2.28 -1.04 2.22
C TRP A 62 -1.22 -0.14 2.87
N TYR A 63 -1.17 -0.08 4.21
CA TYR A 63 -0.16 0.71 4.90
C TYR A 63 1.27 0.24 4.65
N VAL A 64 1.50 -1.07 4.63
CA VAL A 64 2.82 -1.63 4.29
C VAL A 64 3.22 -1.20 2.87
N CYS A 65 2.31 -1.33 1.89
CA CYS A 65 2.56 -0.88 0.52
C CYS A 65 2.76 0.64 0.39
N VAL A 66 2.08 1.45 1.19
CA VAL A 66 2.27 2.91 1.18
C VAL A 66 3.65 3.30 1.72
N LYS A 67 4.10 2.67 2.81
CA LYS A 67 5.46 2.91 3.34
C LYS A 67 6.52 2.53 2.32
N GLU A 68 6.38 1.34 1.74
CA GLU A 68 7.24 0.86 0.67
C GLU A 68 7.27 1.81 -0.53
N ARG A 69 6.10 2.26 -1.01
CA ARG A 69 5.99 3.24 -2.09
C ARG A 69 6.76 4.52 -1.79
N ASN A 70 6.67 5.03 -0.56
CA ASN A 70 7.34 6.26 -0.15
C ASN A 70 8.88 6.08 -0.11
N LEU A 71 9.35 4.91 0.35
CA LEU A 71 10.77 4.56 0.32
C LEU A 71 11.29 4.51 -1.11
N LEU A 72 10.61 3.79 -2.01
CA LEU A 72 11.03 3.63 -3.40
C LEU A 72 11.06 4.97 -4.16
N LEU A 73 10.07 5.84 -3.92
CA LEU A 73 10.07 7.18 -4.51
C LEU A 73 11.26 8.01 -4.05
N THR A 74 11.67 7.88 -2.78
CA THR A 74 12.82 8.59 -2.23
C THR A 74 14.13 8.08 -2.87
N GLU A 75 14.32 6.77 -2.93
CA GLU A 75 15.48 6.15 -3.58
C GLU A 75 15.58 6.49 -5.07
N MET A 76 14.47 6.41 -5.80
CA MET A 76 14.43 6.74 -7.23
C MET A 76 14.70 8.23 -7.47
N ALA A 77 14.19 9.12 -6.61
CA ALA A 77 14.48 10.54 -6.71
C ALA A 77 15.98 10.83 -6.54
N TRP A 78 16.62 10.19 -5.56
CA TRP A 78 18.08 10.31 -5.34
C TRP A 78 18.91 9.74 -6.48
N LYS A 79 18.53 8.56 -7.00
CA LYS A 79 19.19 7.91 -8.15
C LYS A 79 18.80 8.54 -9.48
N ARG A 80 17.93 9.55 -9.47
CA ARG A 80 17.39 10.24 -10.66
C ARG A 80 16.69 9.29 -11.64
N VAL A 81 16.09 8.21 -11.13
CA VAL A 81 15.32 7.24 -11.91
C VAL A 81 13.88 7.76 -12.13
N PRO A 82 13.41 7.88 -13.38
CA PRO A 82 12.04 8.29 -13.67
C PRO A 82 10.98 7.29 -13.16
N LYS A 83 9.97 7.78 -12.44
CA LYS A 83 8.93 6.90 -11.84
C LYS A 83 7.98 6.23 -12.82
N ASP A 84 7.70 6.90 -13.94
CA ASP A 84 6.75 6.49 -14.95
C ASP A 84 7.21 7.00 -16.32
N GLU A 85 6.49 6.60 -17.37
CA GLU A 85 6.79 7.02 -18.74
C GLU A 85 6.65 8.52 -18.94
N ALA A 86 5.73 9.18 -18.23
CA ALA A 86 5.57 10.63 -18.31
C ALA A 86 6.82 11.35 -17.79
N HIS A 87 7.36 10.90 -16.65
CA HIS A 87 8.65 11.36 -16.13
C HIS A 87 9.83 11.03 -17.05
N GLN A 88 9.83 9.88 -17.75
CA GLN A 88 10.87 9.57 -18.76
C GLN A 88 10.84 10.57 -19.91
N ARG A 89 9.65 10.79 -20.49
CA ARG A 89 9.44 11.76 -21.59
C ARG A 89 9.85 13.17 -21.18
N MET A 90 9.47 13.61 -19.98
CA MET A 90 9.86 14.91 -19.44
C MET A 90 11.38 15.08 -19.30
N ARG A 91 12.11 13.99 -19.06
CA ARG A 91 13.58 13.98 -18.96
C ARG A 91 14.28 13.73 -20.30
N GLY A 92 13.55 13.59 -21.40
CA GLY A 92 14.11 13.27 -22.72
C GLY A 92 14.67 11.85 -22.82
N ILE A 93 14.28 10.95 -21.93
CA ILE A 93 14.71 9.55 -21.94
C ILE A 93 13.71 8.74 -22.80
N PRO A 94 14.17 7.94 -23.79
CA PRO A 94 13.29 7.09 -24.57
C PRO A 94 12.50 6.12 -23.68
N VAL A 95 11.21 5.96 -23.98
CA VAL A 95 10.38 4.96 -23.32
C VAL A 95 10.85 3.57 -23.73
N GLY A 96 11.03 2.68 -22.75
CA GLY A 96 11.58 1.34 -23.00
C GLY A 96 13.10 1.24 -22.90
N ALA A 97 13.81 2.30 -22.48
CA ALA A 97 15.24 2.21 -22.22
C ALA A 97 15.53 1.21 -21.08
N ASP A 98 16.29 0.14 -21.38
CA ASP A 98 16.58 -0.96 -20.44
C ASP A 98 17.16 -0.48 -19.12
N SER A 99 17.99 0.57 -19.14
CA SER A 99 18.62 1.16 -17.96
C SER A 99 17.61 1.72 -16.96
N VAL A 100 16.42 2.12 -17.41
CA VAL A 100 15.33 2.60 -16.54
C VAL A 100 14.33 1.48 -16.29
N GLU A 101 13.94 0.73 -17.33
CA GLU A 101 12.93 -0.32 -17.20
C GLU A 101 13.37 -1.47 -16.29
N SER A 102 14.67 -1.78 -16.25
CA SER A 102 15.25 -2.83 -15.42
C SER A 102 15.71 -2.36 -14.04
N ASP A 103 15.56 -1.07 -13.72
CA ASP A 103 15.95 -0.55 -12.39
C ASP A 103 15.13 -1.27 -11.28
N PRO A 104 15.79 -1.87 -10.26
CA PRO A 104 15.11 -2.62 -9.22
C PRO A 104 14.04 -1.83 -8.46
N HIS A 105 14.29 -0.55 -8.17
CA HIS A 105 13.35 0.28 -7.42
C HIS A 105 12.11 0.59 -8.25
N ARG A 106 12.29 0.86 -9.54
CA ARG A 106 11.21 1.13 -10.46
C ARG A 106 10.33 -0.10 -10.70
N VAL A 107 10.93 -1.27 -10.88
CA VAL A 107 10.15 -2.51 -11.04
C VAL A 107 9.42 -2.85 -9.75
N ARG A 108 10.09 -2.80 -8.58
CA ARG A 108 9.43 -3.01 -7.27
C ARG A 108 8.30 -2.00 -7.05
N TYR A 109 8.49 -0.74 -7.45
CA TYR A 109 7.46 0.29 -7.38
C TYR A 109 6.22 -0.08 -8.21
N ARG A 110 6.39 -0.63 -9.41
CA ARG A 110 5.28 -1.12 -10.24
C ARG A 110 4.51 -2.25 -9.55
N GLU A 111 5.20 -3.20 -8.92
CA GLU A 111 4.56 -4.30 -8.19
C GLU A 111 3.76 -3.81 -6.96
N VAL A 112 4.29 -2.80 -6.26
CA VAL A 112 3.61 -2.12 -5.15
C VAL A 112 2.36 -1.40 -5.64
N GLN A 113 2.46 -0.65 -6.74
CA GLN A 113 1.31 0.02 -7.36
C GLN A 113 0.23 -0.97 -7.82
N THR A 114 0.64 -2.11 -8.37
CA THR A 114 -0.26 -3.19 -8.74
C THR A 114 -1.02 -3.72 -7.53
N THR A 115 -0.32 -3.96 -6.42
CA THR A 115 -0.95 -4.39 -5.17
C THR A 115 -1.96 -3.36 -4.66
N LEU A 116 -1.59 -2.08 -4.60
CA LEU A 116 -2.48 -0.99 -4.15
C LEU A 116 -3.75 -0.90 -5.02
N ARG A 117 -3.58 -0.93 -6.35
CA ARG A 117 -4.71 -0.93 -7.29
C ARG A 117 -5.62 -2.14 -7.09
N ASN A 118 -5.05 -3.32 -6.88
CA ASN A 118 -5.82 -4.54 -6.67
C ASN A 118 -6.54 -4.55 -5.32
N VAL A 119 -5.94 -4.00 -4.25
CA VAL A 119 -6.63 -3.79 -2.97
C VAL A 119 -7.83 -2.87 -3.18
N ARG A 120 -7.66 -1.72 -3.86
CA ARG A 120 -8.77 -0.80 -4.16
C ARG A 120 -9.88 -1.51 -4.94
N ARG A 121 -9.52 -2.31 -5.95
CA ARG A 121 -10.47 -3.09 -6.74
C ARG A 121 -11.28 -4.06 -5.88
N VAL A 122 -10.63 -4.84 -5.01
CA VAL A 122 -11.34 -5.79 -4.12
C VAL A 122 -12.26 -5.06 -3.14
N LEU A 123 -11.83 -3.91 -2.60
CA LEU A 123 -12.70 -3.11 -1.74
C LEU A 123 -13.91 -2.57 -2.51
N GLN A 124 -13.72 -2.12 -3.76
CA GLN A 124 -14.82 -1.69 -4.61
C GLN A 124 -15.79 -2.84 -4.92
N GLU A 125 -15.29 -4.02 -5.28
CA GLU A 125 -16.12 -5.23 -5.50
C GLU A 125 -17.01 -5.54 -4.28
N ARG A 126 -16.51 -5.31 -3.06
CA ARG A 126 -17.27 -5.48 -1.81
C ARG A 126 -18.32 -4.39 -1.61
N VAL A 127 -18.00 -3.13 -1.93
CA VAL A 127 -18.96 -2.03 -1.88
C VAL A 127 -20.11 -2.27 -2.86
N ASP A 128 -19.80 -2.71 -4.07
CA ASP A 128 -20.79 -2.96 -5.12
C ASP A 128 -21.73 -4.11 -4.74
N SER A 129 -21.22 -5.11 -4.01
CA SER A 129 -22.00 -6.25 -3.51
C SER A 129 -22.80 -5.95 -2.23
N GLU A 130 -22.52 -4.83 -1.54
CA GLU A 130 -23.15 -4.50 -0.26
C GLU A 130 -24.61 -4.08 -0.46
N LEU A 131 -25.53 -4.77 0.23
CA LEU A 131 -26.96 -4.52 0.09
C LEU A 131 -27.45 -3.37 0.96
N VAL A 132 -26.79 -3.12 2.10
CA VAL A 132 -27.19 -2.07 3.04
C VAL A 132 -26.69 -0.70 2.56
N PRO A 133 -27.59 0.25 2.19
CA PRO A 133 -27.16 1.52 1.61
C PRO A 133 -26.33 2.40 2.55
N GLY A 134 -26.58 2.32 3.87
CA GLY A 134 -25.80 3.03 4.88
C GLY A 134 -24.35 2.55 4.92
N LEU A 135 -24.17 1.23 5.10
CA LEU A 135 -22.86 0.60 5.14
C LEU A 135 -22.10 0.78 3.82
N ARG A 136 -22.78 0.69 2.68
CA ARG A 136 -22.18 0.99 1.36
C ARG A 136 -21.55 2.38 1.31
N ARG A 137 -22.25 3.41 1.80
CA ARG A 137 -21.72 4.79 1.84
C ARG A 137 -20.51 4.91 2.77
N GLU A 138 -20.55 4.27 3.94
CA GLU A 138 -19.42 4.25 4.88
C GLU A 138 -18.19 3.58 4.25
N MET A 139 -18.37 2.42 3.63
CA MET A 139 -17.29 1.70 2.96
C MET A 139 -16.72 2.51 1.78
N GLN A 140 -17.57 3.16 0.98
CA GLN A 140 -17.14 4.02 -0.12
C GLN A 140 -16.33 5.23 0.40
N ALA A 141 -16.78 5.86 1.49
CA ALA A 141 -16.05 6.97 2.11
C ALA A 141 -14.64 6.57 2.55
N VAL A 142 -14.46 5.33 3.05
CA VAL A 142 -13.13 4.80 3.40
C VAL A 142 -12.24 4.62 2.16
N ILE A 143 -12.80 4.21 1.02
CA ILE A 143 -12.06 4.04 -0.24
C ILE A 143 -11.65 5.40 -0.85
N ASP A 144 -12.49 6.41 -0.70
CA ASP A 144 -12.28 7.74 -1.28
C ASP A 144 -11.47 8.68 -0.39
N ALA A 145 -11.25 8.33 0.88
CA ALA A 145 -10.33 9.02 1.77
C ALA A 145 -8.92 9.04 1.14
N ARG A 146 -8.41 10.25 0.88
CA ARG A 146 -7.10 10.52 0.26
C ARG A 146 -6.09 10.99 1.29
#